data_AF-A0A7V2TNB1-F1
#
_entry.id   AF-A0A7V2TNB1-F1
#
_cell.length_a   1.000
_cell.length_b   1.000
_cell.length_c   1.000
_cell.angle_alpha   90.00
_cell.angle_beta   90.00
_cell.angle_gamma   90.00
#
_symmetry.space_group_name_H-M   'P 1'
#
loop_
_entity.id
_entity.type
_entity.pdbx_description
1 polymer ?
#
loop_
_entity_poly.entity_id
_entity_poly.type
_entity_poly.pdbx_seq_one_letter_code
_entity_poly.pdbx_strand_id
1 'polypeptide(L)'
;MDKKISALLAHDCQMVLTADALAMEARAAGADLGLDDVVESGRYRDLIEMGVRNYCAETGAARGLQAAERFRYQKLGMLDTVLGLSTIQPDFS
;
A
#
# COMPACT_ATOMS: atom_id res chain seq x y z
N MET A 1 -14.13 -3.97 -4.49
CA MET A 1 -13.06 -2.96 -4.63
C MET A 1 -13.56 -1.58 -4.25
N ASP A 2 -14.68 -1.12 -4.80
CA ASP A 2 -15.13 0.28 -4.60
C ASP A 2 -15.39 0.66 -3.15
N LYS A 3 -15.91 -0.27 -2.33
CA LYS A 3 -16.08 -0.06 -0.88
C LYS A 3 -14.76 0.18 -0.14
N LYS A 4 -13.67 -0.47 -0.56
CA LYS A 4 -12.32 -0.27 0.02
C LYS A 4 -11.83 1.13 -0.31
N ILE A 5 -11.98 1.54 -1.57
CA ILE A 5 -11.54 2.85 -2.06
C ILE A 5 -12.35 3.96 -1.40
N SER A 6 -13.67 3.83 -1.34
CA SER A 6 -14.53 4.82 -0.67
C SER A 6 -14.17 4.96 0.81
N ALA A 7 -13.86 3.85 1.49
CA ALA A 7 -13.44 3.89 2.89
C ALA A 7 -12.07 4.55 3.06
N LEU A 8 -11.10 4.23 2.19
CA LEU A 8 -9.76 4.83 2.22
C LEU A 8 -9.82 6.34 1.98
N LEU A 9 -10.53 6.76 0.92
CA LEU A 9 -10.64 8.15 0.50
C LEU A 9 -11.53 9.01 1.45
N ALA A 10 -12.18 8.40 2.45
CA ALA A 10 -12.88 9.16 3.49
C ALA A 10 -11.90 9.84 4.47
N HIS A 11 -10.65 9.36 4.55
CA HIS A 11 -9.63 9.88 5.46
C HIS A 11 -8.75 10.94 4.77
N ASP A 12 -9.35 12.09 4.45
CA ASP A 12 -8.74 13.11 3.59
C ASP A 12 -7.37 13.61 4.10
N CYS A 13 -7.24 13.83 5.42
CA CYS A 13 -5.96 14.24 6.01
C CYS A 13 -4.83 13.23 5.75
N GLN A 14 -5.12 11.93 5.74
CA GLN A 14 -4.15 10.89 5.45
C GLN A 14 -3.81 10.83 3.96
N MET A 15 -4.76 11.18 3.08
CA MET A 15 -4.53 11.23 1.63
C MET A 15 -3.54 12.34 1.27
N VAL A 16 -3.72 13.54 1.85
CA VAL A 16 -2.79 14.66 1.66
C VAL A 16 -1.39 14.28 2.12
N LEU A 17 -1.25 13.75 3.34
CA LEU A 17 0.05 13.34 3.89
C LEU A 17 0.74 12.26 3.04
N THR A 18 -0.04 11.34 2.48
CA THR A 18 0.50 10.28 1.61
C THR A 18 1.02 10.86 0.30
N ALA A 19 0.29 11.78 -0.32
CA ALA A 19 0.72 12.43 -1.56
C ALA A 19 1.95 13.33 -1.33
N ASP A 20 1.99 14.06 -0.22
CA ASP A 20 3.16 14.85 0.19
C ASP A 20 4.40 13.97 0.38
N ALA A 21 4.26 12.84 1.07
CA ALA A 21 5.36 11.90 1.29
C ALA A 21 5.89 11.35 -0.05
N LEU A 22 5.00 11.00 -0.97
CA LEU A 22 5.40 10.51 -2.29
C LEU A 22 6.12 11.58 -3.12
N ALA A 23 5.64 12.83 -3.07
CA ALA A 23 6.29 13.96 -3.72
C ALA A 23 7.71 14.19 -3.16
N MET A 24 7.86 14.11 -1.83
CA MET A 24 9.17 14.18 -1.17
C MET A 24 10.11 13.05 -1.59
N GLU A 25 9.62 11.80 -1.67
CA GLU A 25 10.40 10.66 -2.13
C GLU A 25 10.87 10.84 -3.58
N ALA A 26 10.00 11.31 -4.48
CA ALA A 26 10.35 11.58 -5.87
C ALA A 26 11.44 12.66 -5.99
N ARG A 27 11.29 13.77 -5.24
CA ARG A 27 12.32 14.83 -5.17
C ARG A 27 13.65 14.28 -4.66
N ALA A 28 13.64 13.47 -3.61
CA ALA A 28 14.85 12.87 -3.04
C ALA A 28 15.53 11.89 -4.02
N ALA A 29 14.76 11.20 -4.85
CA ALA A 29 15.25 10.34 -5.92
C ALA A 29 15.73 11.11 -7.17
N GLY A 30 15.56 12.43 -7.22
CA GLY A 30 15.84 13.25 -8.41
C GLY A 30 14.89 12.98 -9.58
N ALA A 31 13.70 12.43 -9.30
CA ALA A 31 12.69 12.13 -10.30
C ALA A 31 11.65 13.26 -10.36
N ASP A 32 11.45 13.83 -11.55
CA ASP A 32 10.34 14.75 -11.81
C ASP A 32 9.13 13.96 -12.32
N LEU A 33 8.18 13.72 -11.41
CA LEU A 33 6.96 12.94 -11.68
C LEU A 33 5.70 13.82 -11.66
N GLY A 34 5.84 15.15 -11.57
CA GLY A 34 4.71 16.07 -11.47
C GLY A 34 3.85 15.90 -10.20
N LEU A 35 4.37 15.23 -9.17
CA LEU A 35 3.62 14.96 -7.93
C LEU A 35 3.34 16.21 -7.10
N ASP A 36 4.20 17.22 -7.22
CA ASP A 36 4.02 18.52 -6.58
C ASP A 36 2.72 19.21 -7.07
N ASP A 37 2.49 19.20 -8.38
CA ASP A 37 1.26 19.70 -8.99
C ASP A 37 0.03 18.88 -8.55
N VAL A 38 0.17 17.56 -8.38
CA VAL A 38 -0.93 16.71 -7.89
C VAL A 38 -1.34 17.05 -6.46
N VAL A 39 -0.36 17.33 -5.59
CA VAL A 39 -0.60 17.78 -4.21
C VAL A 39 -1.29 19.15 -4.21
N GLU A 40 -0.70 20.14 -4.90
CA GLU A 40 -1.18 21.53 -4.91
C GLU A 40 -2.59 21.66 -5.51
N SER A 41 -2.87 20.89 -6.57
CA SER A 41 -4.18 20.88 -7.23
C SER A 41 -5.25 20.06 -6.50
N GLY A 42 -4.90 19.35 -5.43
CA GLY A 42 -5.83 18.50 -4.69
C GLY A 42 -6.25 17.22 -5.41
N ARG A 43 -5.55 16.83 -6.48
CA ARG A 43 -5.85 15.62 -7.29
C ARG A 43 -5.28 14.33 -6.69
N TYR A 44 -4.78 14.38 -5.45
CA TYR A 44 -4.22 13.23 -4.74
C TYR A 44 -5.22 12.07 -4.59
N ARG A 45 -6.53 12.34 -4.59
CA ARG A 45 -7.57 11.30 -4.48
C ARG A 45 -7.53 10.34 -5.68
N ASP A 46 -7.40 10.87 -6.89
CA ASP A 46 -7.36 10.09 -8.13
C ASP A 46 -6.05 9.29 -8.22
N LEU A 47 -4.94 9.92 -7.83
CA LEU A 47 -3.63 9.26 -7.76
C LEU A 47 -3.67 8.04 -6.82
N ILE A 48 -4.20 8.24 -5.61
CA ILE A 48 -4.26 7.18 -4.59
C ILE A 48 -5.26 6.09 -5.00
N GLU A 49 -6.42 6.46 -5.54
CA GLU A 49 -7.39 5.50 -6.07
C GLU A 49 -6.74 4.60 -7.15
N MET A 50 -6.10 5.22 -8.14
CA MET A 50 -5.41 4.50 -9.21
C MET A 50 -4.34 3.56 -8.64
N GLY A 51 -3.50 4.05 -7.73
CA GLY A 51 -2.43 3.26 -7.10
C GLY A 51 -2.96 2.03 -6.37
N VAL A 52 -4.03 2.18 -5.58
CA VAL A 52 -4.64 1.08 -4.83
C VAL A 52 -5.30 0.06 -5.76
N ARG A 53 -6.00 0.52 -6.81
CA ARG A 53 -6.60 -0.37 -7.82
C ARG A 53 -5.52 -1.19 -8.53
N ASN A 54 -4.46 -0.54 -9.00
CA ASN A 54 -3.36 -1.19 -9.71
C ASN A 54 -2.66 -2.21 -8.81
N TYR A 55 -2.31 -1.82 -7.58
CA TYR A 55 -1.64 -2.73 -6.63
C TYR A 55 -2.46 -4.00 -6.36
N CYS A 56 -3.77 -3.84 -6.13
CA CYS A 56 -4.63 -4.99 -5.86
C CYS A 56 -4.84 -5.86 -7.11
N ALA A 57 -4.97 -5.24 -8.29
CA ALA A 57 -5.07 -5.96 -9.56
C ALA A 57 -3.80 -6.77 -9.85
N GLU A 58 -2.62 -6.17 -9.71
CA GLU A 58 -1.33 -6.84 -9.86
C GLU A 58 -1.17 -8.01 -8.88
N THR A 59 -1.59 -7.81 -7.63
CA THR A 59 -1.55 -8.87 -6.61
C THR A 59 -2.46 -10.06 -6.98
N GLY A 60 -3.62 -9.80 -7.57
CA GLY A 60 -4.57 -10.83 -8.00
C GLY A 60 -4.20 -11.53 -9.30
N ALA A 61 -3.46 -10.85 -10.19
CA ALA A 61 -3.16 -11.31 -11.55
C ALA A 61 -2.49 -12.69 -11.56
N ALA A 62 -1.53 -12.94 -10.66
CA ALA A 62 -0.82 -14.22 -10.56
C ALA A 62 -1.73 -15.42 -10.22
N ARG A 63 -2.96 -15.16 -9.75
CA ARG A 63 -3.96 -16.18 -9.40
C ARG A 63 -5.21 -16.09 -10.29
N GLY A 64 -5.17 -15.32 -11.38
CA GLY A 64 -6.30 -15.12 -12.27
C GLY A 64 -7.46 -14.36 -11.64
N LEU A 65 -7.20 -13.61 -10.56
CA LEU A 65 -8.20 -12.80 -9.88
C LEU A 65 -8.15 -11.35 -10.37
N GLN A 66 -9.31 -10.72 -10.46
CA GLN A 66 -9.40 -9.30 -10.83
C GLN A 66 -8.72 -8.38 -9.81
N ALA A 67 -8.72 -8.78 -8.54
CA ALA A 67 -8.01 -8.09 -7.46
C ALA A 67 -7.76 -9.04 -6.29
N ALA A 68 -6.64 -8.87 -5.60
CA ALA A 68 -6.34 -9.54 -4.35
C ALA A 68 -5.57 -8.60 -3.40
N GLU A 69 -5.50 -9.00 -2.12
CA GLU A 69 -4.71 -8.30 -1.11
C GLU A 69 -3.59 -9.21 -0.62
N ARG A 70 -2.43 -8.61 -0.33
CA ARG A 70 -1.29 -9.33 0.21
C ARG A 70 -1.21 -9.11 1.71
N PHE A 71 -1.24 -10.20 2.46
CA PHE A 71 -1.02 -10.19 3.90
C PHE A 71 0.41 -10.68 4.18
N ARG A 72 1.11 -9.99 5.08
CA ARG A 72 2.39 -10.46 5.62
C ARG A 72 2.14 -11.05 6.99
N TYR A 73 2.65 -12.26 7.21
CA TYR A 73 2.72 -12.86 8.53
C TYR A 73 4.11 -12.61 9.13
N GLN A 74 4.16 -12.12 10.37
CA GLN A 74 5.41 -11.95 11.11
C GLN A 74 5.26 -12.62 12.48
N LYS A 75 6.16 -13.56 12.79
CA LYS A 75 6.25 -14.15 14.13
C LYS A 75 6.91 -13.12 15.05
N LEU A 76 6.24 -12.77 16.16
CA LEU A 76 6.75 -11.85 17.18
C LEU A 76 7.34 -12.57 18.40
N GLY A 77 7.34 -13.91 18.40
CA GLY A 77 7.94 -14.70 19.48
C GLY A 77 9.46 -14.49 19.52
N MET A 78 9.94 -13.81 20.55
CA MET A 78 11.36 -13.50 20.73
C MET A 78 12.22 -14.77 20.83
N LEU A 79 11.73 -15.80 21.52
CA LEU A 79 12.43 -17.09 21.63
C LEU A 79 12.50 -17.84 20.29
N ASP A 80 11.40 -17.90 19.54
CA ASP A 80 11.38 -18.51 18.21
C ASP A 80 12.33 -17.77 17.24
N THR A 81 12.39 -16.43 17.33
CA THR A 81 13.27 -15.60 16.49
C THR A 81 14.74 -15.75 16.85
N VAL A 82 15.09 -15.75 18.15
CA VAL A 82 16.48 -15.81 18.63
C VAL A 82 17.06 -17.22 18.48
N LEU A 83 16.26 -18.26 18.71
CA LEU A 83 16.71 -19.65 18.68
C LEU A 83 16.49 -20.32 17.31
N GLY A 84 15.96 -19.60 16.32
CA GLY A 84 15.62 -20.14 15.00
C GLY A 84 14.56 -21.24 15.05
N LEU A 85 13.70 -21.24 16.07
CA LEU A 85 12.70 -22.28 16.26
C LEU A 85 11.46 -22.03 15.40
N SER A 86 10.90 -23.13 14.93
CA SER A 86 9.71 -23.19 14.07
C SER A 86 8.48 -23.67 14.84
N THR A 87 8.43 -23.43 16.16
CA THR A 87 7.47 -24.02 17.10
C THR A 87 6.02 -23.65 16.78
N ILE A 88 5.75 -22.36 16.52
CA ILE A 88 4.40 -21.90 16.15
C ILE A 88 4.36 -21.75 14.63
N GLN A 89 3.64 -22.63 13.93
CA GLN A 89 3.40 -22.50 12.49
C GLN A 89 1.98 -21.98 12.22
N PRO A 90 1.82 -21.02 11.27
CA PRO A 90 0.50 -20.67 10.79
C PRO A 90 -0.10 -21.85 10.02
N ASP A 91 -1.42 -22.04 10.14
CA ASP A 91 -2.16 -23.14 9.52
C ASP A 91 -2.76 -22.79 8.14
N PHE A 92 -2.35 -21.65 7.56
CA PHE A 92 -2.82 -21.20 6.26
C PHE A 92 -2.16 -22.05 5.15
N SER A 93 -2.90 -23.01 4.61
CA SER A 93 -2.55 -23.79 3.41
C SER A 93 -2.78 -23.02 2.12
#